data_AF-A0A1I2K6A6-F1
#
_entry.id   AF-A0A1I2K6A6-F1
#
_cell.length_a   1.000
_cell.length_b   1.000
_cell.length_c   1.000
_cell.angle_alpha   90.00
_cell.angle_beta   90.00
_cell.angle_gamma   90.00
#
_symmetry.space_group_name_H-M   'P 1'
#
loop_
_entity.id
_entity.type
_entity.pdbx_description
1 polymer ?
#
loop_
_entity_poly.entity_id
_entity_poly.type
_entity_poly.pdbx_seq_one_letter_code
_entity_poly.pdbx_strand_id
1 'polypeptide(L)' 'MYLILNTTKLIEIYITCDDFAKKFEQYQLSQGQVVPQEKMSCSEIMAIVIYYHISG' A
#
# COMPACT_ATOMS: atom_id res chain seq x y z
N MET A 1 19.92 -8.54 -16.98
CA MET A 1 19.43 -8.55 -15.59
C MET A 1 17.95 -8.93 -15.65
N TYR A 2 17.62 -10.18 -15.35
CA TYR A 2 16.22 -10.63 -15.31
C TYR A 2 15.64 -10.22 -13.96
N LEU A 3 14.74 -9.23 -13.97
CA LEU A 3 13.96 -8.83 -12.81
C LEU A 3 12.90 -9.90 -12.54
N ILE A 4 13.20 -10.83 -11.63
CA ILE A 4 12.17 -11.72 -11.08
C ILE A 4 11.43 -10.92 -10.01
N LEU A 5 10.31 -10.33 -10.40
CA LEU A 5 9.37 -9.73 -9.47
C LEU A 5 8.82 -10.86 -8.58
N ASN A 6 9.08 -10.83 -7.28
CA ASN A 6 8.44 -11.76 -6.35
C ASN A 6 6.99 -11.32 -6.14
N THR A 7 6.13 -11.75 -7.07
CA THR A 7 4.71 -11.41 -7.10
C THR A 7 3.97 -11.87 -5.85
N THR A 8 4.42 -12.94 -5.19
CA THR A 8 3.86 -13.41 -3.92
C THR A 8 4.02 -12.37 -2.81
N LYS A 9 5.23 -11.81 -2.62
CA LYS A 9 5.46 -10.76 -1.62
C LYS A 9 4.65 -9.50 -1.91
N LEU A 10 4.51 -9.11 -3.18
CA LEU A 10 3.67 -7.98 -3.57
C LEU A 10 2.19 -8.19 -3.25
N ILE A 11 1.69 -9.43 -3.41
CA ILE A 11 0.33 -9.80 -3.02
C ILE A 11 0.15 -9.71 -1.51
N GLU A 12 1.10 -10.21 -0.72
CA GLU A 12 1.05 -10.13 0.75
C GLU A 12 1.01 -8.68 1.26
N ILE A 13 1.84 -7.81 0.66
CA ILE A 13 1.85 -6.37 0.96
C ILE A 13 0.51 -5.74 0.57
N TYR A 14 0.00 -6.05 -0.61
CA TYR A 14 -1.29 -5.55 -1.07
C TYR A 14 -2.42 -5.93 -0.10
N ILE A 15 -2.49 -7.20 0.31
CA ILE A 15 -3.49 -7.69 1.27
C ILE A 15 -3.35 -6.96 2.61
N THR A 16 -2.12 -6.80 3.11
CA THR A 16 -1.87 -6.12 4.40
C THR A 16 -2.28 -4.65 4.35
N CYS A 17 -1.98 -3.95 3.25
CA CYS A 17 -2.39 -2.57 3.04
C CYS A 17 -3.92 -2.44 2.91
N ASP A 18 -4.58 -3.36 2.21
CA ASP A 18 -6.04 -3.39 2.05
C ASP A 18 -6.77 -3.62 3.39
N ASP A 19 -6.27 -4.55 4.21
CA ASP A 19 -6.80 -4.81 5.55
C ASP A 19 -6.61 -3.61 6.50
N PHE A 20 -5.45 -2.94 6.42
CA PHE A 20 -5.21 -1.71 7.16
C PHE A 20 -6.18 -0.60 6.73
N ALA A 21 -6.35 -0.39 5.42
CA ALA A 21 -7.23 0.65 4.88
C ALA A 21 -8.67 0.47 5.37
N LYS A 22 -9.20 -0.76 5.33
CA LYS A 22 -10.54 -1.08 5.84
C LYS A 22 -10.72 -0.74 7.31
N LYS A 23 -9.74 -1.10 8.16
CA LYS A 23 -9.78 -0.79 9.59
C LYS A 23 -9.64 0.71 9.85
N PHE A 24 -8.81 1.38 9.06
CA PHE A 24 -8.62 2.82 9.16
C PHE A 24 -9.88 3.59 8.76
N GLU A 25 -10.57 3.19 7.69
CA GLU A 25 -11.87 3.77 7.31
C GLU A 25 -12.93 3.60 8.41
N GLN A 26 -13.02 2.41 9.01
CA GLN A 26 -13.92 2.17 10.15
C GLN A 26 -13.59 3.07 11.35
N TYR A 27 -12.30 3.24 11.65
CA TYR A 27 -11.85 4.15 12.70
C TYR A 27 -12.18 5.61 12.36
N GLN A 28 -11.95 6.06 11.13
CA GLN A 28 -12.29 7.41 10.68
C GLN A 28 -13.77 7.73 10.83
N LEU A 29 -14.63 6.79 10.41
CA LEU A 29 -16.08 6.88 10.60
C LEU A 29 -16.45 7.00 12.09
N SER A 30 -15.78 6.24 12.97
CA SER A 30 -16.01 6.32 14.42
C SER A 30 -15.60 7.66 15.04
N GLN A 31 -14.65 8.37 14.43
CA GLN A 31 -14.15 9.67 14.89
C GLN A 31 -14.87 10.86 14.23
N GLY A 32 -15.82 10.60 13.32
CA GLY A 32 -16.51 11.65 12.55
C GLY A 32 -15.57 12.43 11.62
N GLN A 33 -14.38 11.89 11.32
CA GLN A 33 -13.40 12.53 10.44
C GLN A 33 -13.50 11.96 9.04
N VAL A 34 -13.70 12.83 8.06
CA VAL A 34 -13.56 12.50 6.64
C VAL A 34 -12.22 13.05 6.19
N VAL A 35 -11.19 12.19 6.15
CA VAL A 35 -9.90 12.58 5.58
C VAL A 35 -10.00 12.40 4.06
N PRO A 36 -9.61 13.39 3.24
CA PRO A 36 -9.55 13.23 1.80
C PRO A 36 -8.67 12.03 1.44
N GLN A 37 -9.22 11.06 0.71
CA GLN A 37 -8.43 10.01 0.10
C GLN A 37 -7.69 10.61 -1.10
N GLU A 38 -6.48 11.11 -0.86
CA GLU A 38 -5.59 11.49 -1.94
C GLU A 38 -5.04 10.23 -2.61
N LYS A 39 -5.16 10.17 -3.94
CA LYS A 39 -4.55 9.08 -4.70
C LYS A 39 -3.04 9.28 -4.68
N MET A 40 -2.34 8.21 -4.33
CA MET A 40 -0.89 8.16 -4.39
C MET A 40 -0.40 8.46 -5.82
N SER A 41 0.62 9.30 -5.93
CA SER A 41 1.25 9.65 -7.20
C SER A 41 2.06 8.48 -7.78
N CYS A 42 2.31 8.51 -9.09
CA CYS A 42 3.13 7.48 -9.74
C CYS A 42 4.54 7.36 -9.14
N SER A 43 5.12 8.46 -8.67
CA SER A 43 6.43 8.48 -8.00
C SER A 43 6.41 7.77 -6.65
N GLU A 44 5.35 7.94 -5.86
CA GLU A 44 5.21 7.28 -4.56
C GLU A 44 4.95 5.77 -4.73
N ILE A 45 4.12 5.39 -5.72
CA ILE A 45 3.92 3.99 -6.09
C ILE A 45 5.25 3.36 -6.52
N MET A 46 6.03 4.05 -7.36
CA MET A 46 7.33 3.57 -7.81
C MET A 46 8.33 3.44 -6.65
N ALA A 47 8.34 4.39 -5.71
CA ALA A 47 9.20 4.34 -4.53
C ALA A 47 8.88 3.13 -3.64
N ILE A 48 7.60 2.81 -3.45
CA ILE A 48 7.16 1.61 -2.72
C ILE A 48 7.64 0.34 -3.44
N VAL A 49 7.44 0.25 -4.75
CA VAL A 49 7.88 -0.91 -5.55
C VAL A 49 9.39 -1.09 -5.47
N ILE A 50 10.17 -0.01 -5.56
CA ILE A 50 11.64 -0.04 -5.44
C ILE A 50 12.06 -0.46 -4.02
N TYR A 51 11.44 0.10 -2.98
CA TYR A 51 11.74 -0.24 -1.59
C TYR A 51 11.54 -1.73 -1.33
N TYR A 52 10.42 -2.30 -1.77
CA TYR A 52 10.14 -3.72 -1.60
C TYR A 52 10.97 -4.63 -2.51
N HIS A 53 11.40 -4.13 -3.66
CA HIS A 53 12.35 -4.87 -4.50
C HIS A 53 13.74 -4.97 -3.87
N ILE A 54 14.20 -3.89 -3.20
CA ILE A 54 15.53 -3.82 -2.60
C ILE A 54 15.56 -4.45 -1.19
N SER A 55 14.50 -4.30 -0.41
CA SER A 55 14.50 -4.68 1.01
C SER A 55 14.24 -6.17 1.27
N GLY A 56 13.93 -6.96 0.23
CA GLY A 56 13.82 -8.41 0.32
C GLY A 56 12.70 -8.88 1.23
#